data_AF-A0A7C3D0C1-F1
#
_entry.id   AF-A0A7C3D0C1-F1
#
_cell.length_a   1.000
_cell.length_b   1.000
_cell.length_c   1.000
_cell.angle_alpha   90.00
_cell.angle_beta   90.00
_cell.angle_gamma   90.00
#
_symmetry.space_group_name_H-M   'P 1'
#
loop_
_entity.id
_entity.type
_entity.pdbx_description
1 polymer ?
#
loop_
_entity_poly.entity_id
_entity_poly.type
_entity_poly.pdbx_seq_one_letter_code
_entity_poly.pdbx_strand_id
1 'polypeptide(L)' 'MKAETNRDSFLLRIWQKDPHEWRVWVQHVRSGQTAVVRSQEELWTFIERVVNRQERQQPTGIK' A
#
# COMPACT_ATOMS: atom_id res chain seq x y z
N MET A 1 -26.43 8.08 7.98
CA MET A 1 -24.95 8.01 8.12
C MET A 1 -24.39 7.47 6.82
N LYS A 2 -23.64 8.27 6.05
CA LYS A 2 -22.90 7.74 4.90
C LYS A 2 -21.79 6.86 5.47
N ALA A 3 -21.78 5.57 5.16
CA ALA A 3 -20.63 4.73 5.44
C ALA A 3 -19.48 5.30 4.61
N GLU A 4 -18.53 5.99 5.25
CA GLU A 4 -17.28 6.32 4.60
C GLU A 4 -16.62 5.00 4.25
N THR A 5 -16.71 4.63 2.97
CA THR A 5 -16.04 3.44 2.46
C THR A 5 -14.56 3.67 2.70
N ASN A 6 -13.98 2.92 3.63
CA ASN A 6 -12.59 3.07 4.01
C ASN A 6 -11.72 2.63 2.83
N ARG A 7 -11.42 3.58 1.94
CA ARG A 7 -10.71 3.33 0.69
C ARG A 7 -9.23 3.61 0.91
N ASP A 8 -8.41 2.57 0.79
CA ASP A 8 -6.97 2.71 0.66
C ASP A 8 -6.61 3.16 -0.77
N SER A 9 -5.60 4.00 -0.89
CA SER A 9 -5.14 4.55 -2.16
C SER A 9 -3.63 4.54 -2.22
N PHE A 10 -3.08 4.10 -3.34
CA PHE A 10 -1.64 3.94 -3.52
C PHE A 10 -1.15 4.71 -4.74
N LEU A 11 0.01 5.35 -4.62
CA LEU A 11 0.73 5.94 -5.72
C LEU A 11 1.82 4.98 -6.18
N LEU A 12 1.91 4.77 -7.49
CA LEU A 12 2.92 3.91 -8.10
C LEU A 12 3.76 4.73 -9.07
N ARG A 13 5.08 4.57 -9.00
CA ARG A 13 6.02 5.00 -10.02
C ARG A 13 6.72 3.77 -10.55
N ILE A 14 6.59 3.51 -11.84
CA ILE A 14 7.21 2.37 -12.52
C ILE A 14 8.32 2.92 -13.40
N TRP A 15 9.51 2.34 -13.30
CA TRP A 15 10.63 2.71 -14.17
C TRP A 15 11.50 1.50 -14.45
N GLN A 16 12.22 1.58 -15.57
CA GLN A 16 13.24 0.62 -15.93
C GLN A 16 14.56 1.08 -15.34
N LYS A 17 15.21 0.23 -14.52
CA LYS A 17 16.52 0.51 -13.94
C LYS A 17 17.64 0.10 -14.90
N ASP A 18 17.49 -1.09 -15.49
CA ASP A 18 18.39 -1.69 -16.48
C ASP A 18 17.56 -2.29 -17.63
N PRO A 19 18.13 -2.59 -18.82
CA PRO A 19 17.39 -3.07 -20.00
C PRO A 19 16.50 -4.31 -19.77
N HIS A 20 16.73 -5.05 -18.69
CA HIS A 20 15.97 -6.24 -18.31
C HIS A 20 15.30 -6.14 -16.93
N GLU A 21 15.40 -4.98 -16.26
CA GLU A 21 14.98 -4.85 -14.87
C GLU A 21 14.02 -3.68 -14.66
N TRP A 22 12.76 -4.01 -14.38
CA TRP A 22 11.75 -3.04 -13.94
C TRP A 22 11.75 -2.89 -12.41
N ARG A 23 11.41 -1.69 -11.98
CA ARG A 23 11.24 -1.32 -10.58
C ARG A 23 9.93 -0.56 -10.42
N VAL A 24 9.31 -0.79 -9.27
CA VAL A 24 8.11 -0.06 -8.87
C VAL A 24 8.37 0.53 -7.50
N TRP A 25 8.26 1.85 -7.38
CA TRP A 25 8.12 2.52 -6.11
C TRP A 25 6.63 2.65 -5.83
N VAL A 26 6.21 2.26 -4.64
CA VAL A 26 4.82 2.32 -4.19
C VAL A 26 4.76 3.12 -2.90
N GLN A 27 3.74 3.97 -2.77
CA GLN A 27 3.43 4.71 -1.55
C GLN A 27 1.96 4.55 -1.18
N HIS A 28 1.69 4.24 0.08
CA HIS A 28 0.34 4.34 0.62
C HIS A 28 0.02 5.81 0.95
N VAL A 29 -1.04 6.36 0.33
CA VAL A 29 -1.39 7.79 0.44
C VAL A 29 -1.69 8.21 1.88
N ARG A 30 -2.45 7.40 2.64
CA ARG A 30 -2.88 7.78 3.99
C ARG A 30 -1.75 7.70 5.01
N SER A 31 -1.00 6.59 5.00
CA SER A 31 0.04 6.32 6.00
C SER A 31 1.42 6.86 5.63
N GLY A 32 1.62 7.25 4.36
CA GLY A 32 2.93 7.64 3.83
C GLY A 32 3.94 6.49 3.69
N GLN A 33 3.60 5.26 4.07
CA GLN A 33 4.51 4.11 3.95
C GLN A 33 4.91 3.89 2.49
N THR A 34 6.19 3.62 2.25
CA THR A 34 6.75 3.41 0.91
C THR A 34 7.52 2.10 0.81
N ALA A 35 7.65 1.58 -0.40
CA ALA A 35 8.56 0.49 -0.74
C ALA A 35 9.03 0.61 -2.20
N VAL A 36 10.18 0.01 -2.51
CA VAL A 36 10.61 -0.27 -3.88
C VAL A 36 10.56 -1.77 -4.08
N VAL A 37 9.80 -2.22 -5.06
CA VAL A 37 9.56 -3.63 -5.37
C VAL A 37 9.97 -3.95 -6.80
N ARG A 38 10.23 -5.24 -7.05
CA ARG A 38 10.78 -5.77 -8.30
C ARG A 38 9.80 -6.67 -9.04
N SER A 39 8.74 -7.12 -8.36
CA SER A 39 7.76 -8.03 -8.91
C SER A 39 6.34 -7.64 -8.47
N GLN A 40 5.35 -8.18 -9.18
CA GLN A 40 3.95 -8.04 -8.80
C GLN A 40 3.65 -8.68 -7.44
N GLU A 41 4.30 -9.80 -7.11
CA GLU A 41 4.13 -10.49 -5.83
C GLU A 41 4.63 -9.63 -4.65
N GLU A 42 5.79 -8.98 -4.79
CA GLU A 42 6.30 -8.06 -3.79
C GLU A 42 5.38 -6.83 -3.62
N LEU A 43 4.79 -6.34 -4.71
CA LEU A 43 3.81 -5.25 -4.66
C LEU A 43 2.56 -5.66 -3.89
N TRP A 44 2.01 -6.85 -4.14
CA TRP A 44 0.83 -7.35 -3.44
C TRP A 44 1.11 -7.58 -1.96
N THR A 45 2.25 -8.19 -1.65
CA THR A 45 2.72 -8.37 -0.27
C THR A 45 2.79 -7.03 0.48
N PHE A 46 3.28 -5.96 -0.17
CA PHE A 46 3.29 -4.63 0.42
C PHE A 46 1.89 -4.08 0.68
N ILE A 47 0.99 -4.15 -0.31
CA ILE A 47 -0.39 -3.64 -0.21
C ILE A 47 -1.14 -4.38 0.90
N GLU A 48 -1.10 -5.71 0.92
CA GLU A 48 -1.75 -6.53 1.96
C GLU A 48 -1.23 -6.19 3.36
N ARG A 49 0.09 -6.03 3.51
CA ARG A 49 0.68 -5.65 4.79
C ARG A 49 0.17 -4.30 5.29
N VAL A 50 0.01 -3.33 4.38
CA VAL A 50 -0.45 -1.99 4.73
C VAL A 50 -1.94 -2.00 5.10
N VAL A 51 -2.78 -2.66 4.30
CA VAL A 51 -4.23 -2.75 4.54
C VAL A 51 -4.51 -3.50 5.84
N ASN A 52 -3.90 -4.68 6.04
CA ASN A 52 -4.08 -5.49 7.25
C ASN A 52 -3.58 -4.80 8.53
N ARG A 53 -2.62 -3.87 8.42
CA ARG A 53 -2.13 -3.10 9.56
C ARG A 53 -3.13 -2.03 10.01
N GLN A 54 -3.90 -1.45 9.08
CA GLN A 54 -4.90 -0.44 9.43
C GLN A 54 -6.11 -1.03 10.16
N GLU A 55 -6.53 -2.24 9.81
CA GLU A 55 -7.62 -2.93 10.52
C GLU A 55 -7.27 -3.17 12.00
N ARG A 56 -6.01 -3.52 12.30
CA ARG A 56 -5.55 -3.76 13.67
C ARG A 56 -5.34 -2.49 14.51
N GLN A 57 -5.37 -1.32 13.89
CA GLN A 57 -5.16 -0.03 14.57
C GLN A 57 -6.45 0.76 14.81
N GLN A 58 -7.63 0.24 14.40
CA GLN A 58 -8.88 0.82 14.88
C GLN A 58 -9.03 0.45 16.37
N PRO A 59 -8.96 1.43 17.30
CA PRO A 59 -9.30 1.12 18.68
C PRO A 59 -10.79 0.77 18.67
N THR A 60 -11.13 -0.43 19.13
CA THR A 60 -12.47 -0.76 19.60
C THR A 60 -12.80 0.25 20.70
N GLY A 61 -13.45 1.34 20.30
CA GLY A 61 -14.10 2.26 21.23
C GLY A 61 -15.16 1.47 21.96
N ILE A 62 -14.82 0.99 23.15
CA ILE A 62 -15.77 0.45 24.12
C ILE A 62 -16.72 1.61 24.46
N LYS A 63 -17.98 1.48 24.06
CA LYS A 63 -19.10 2.24 24.62
C LYS A 63 -19.77 1.39 25.69
#